data_AF-A0A7K5N3R6-F1
#
_entry.id   AF-A0A7K5N3R6-F1
#
_cell.length_a   1.000
_cell.length_b   1.000
_cell.length_c   1.000
_cell.angle_alpha   90.00
_cell.angle_beta   90.00
_cell.angle_gamma   90.00
#
_symmetry.space_group_name_H-M   'P 1'
#
loop_
_entity.id
_entity.type
_entity.pdbx_description
1 polymer ?
#
loop_
_entity_poly.entity_id
_entity_poly.type
_entity_poly.pdbx_seq_one_letter_code
_entity_poly.pdbx_strand_id
1 'polypeptide(L)'
;RRVWAGLRGVTLAFYGQPRDCEPLEVLDLSKLVAVWARGGDLILQLRGQGQKVTLKAESWEAQEMWRGFILTMVEMKVPTDLALLPGHLFQLSEALREEWDRRAIPRAVPRVPSCFFEVTRLEAEGLLERSVGRGNMVLRPRGHGQGVSVTTRQEMNGMVLLRHYRVNHVDQGYIIDVDTQHRCSSLAEVVQYFVESSKGSLQPLHREYSSRLEFVEMDGENAEETQRVCEPPPAAPTPPP
;
A
#
# COMPACT_ATOMS: atom_id res chain seq x y z
N ARG A 1 15.58 1.56 25.71
CA ARG A 1 16.00 1.80 24.32
C ARG A 1 14.96 2.71 23.67
N ARG A 2 15.34 3.75 22.93
CA ARG A 2 14.40 4.58 22.15
C ARG A 2 14.24 3.93 20.78
N VAL A 3 13.01 3.69 20.36
CA VAL A 3 12.63 3.05 19.10
C VAL A 3 11.41 3.77 18.54
N TRP A 4 11.17 3.63 17.25
CA TRP A 4 9.93 4.06 16.62
C TRP A 4 8.88 2.96 16.78
N ALA A 5 7.62 3.34 16.93
CA ALA A 5 6.52 2.38 17.06
C ALA A 5 5.43 2.70 16.05
N GLY A 6 4.88 1.66 15.41
CA GLY A 6 3.73 1.74 14.52
C GLY A 6 2.64 0.78 14.97
N LEU A 7 1.40 1.27 15.04
CA LEU A 7 0.23 0.46 15.34
C LEU A 7 -0.56 0.21 14.05
N ARG A 8 -0.86 -1.04 13.76
CA ARG A 8 -1.72 -1.43 12.64
C ARG A 8 -2.60 -2.60 13.02
N GLY A 9 -3.91 -2.39 13.06
CA GLY A 9 -4.84 -3.35 13.64
C GLY A 9 -4.41 -3.79 15.03
N VAL A 10 -4.39 -5.10 15.27
CA VAL A 10 -3.96 -5.69 16.56
C VAL A 10 -2.46 -5.98 16.63
N THR A 11 -1.65 -5.28 15.83
CA THR A 11 -0.19 -5.46 15.80
C THR A 11 0.52 -4.15 16.12
N LEU A 12 1.38 -4.17 17.13
CA LEU A 12 2.27 -3.07 17.48
C LEU A 12 3.70 -3.45 17.10
N ALA A 13 4.29 -2.71 16.18
CA ALA A 13 5.60 -3.00 15.60
C ALA A 13 6.61 -1.92 16.00
N PHE A 14 7.86 -2.32 16.30
CA PHE A 14 8.93 -1.44 16.72
C PHE A 14 10.06 -1.40 15.68
N TYR A 15 10.58 -0.21 15.39
CA TYR A 15 11.54 0.05 14.32
C TYR A 15 12.76 0.81 14.84
N GLY A 16 13.91 0.63 14.18
CA GLY A 16 15.13 1.37 14.50
C GLY A 16 15.06 2.82 14.00
N GLN A 17 14.53 2.99 12.80
CA GLN A 17 14.36 4.27 12.10
C GLN A 17 12.95 4.40 11.50
N PRO A 18 12.47 5.62 11.22
CA PRO A 18 11.12 5.85 10.68
C PRO A 18 10.85 5.20 9.32
N ARG A 19 11.90 4.93 8.54
CA ARG A 19 11.81 4.43 7.16
C ARG A 19 12.15 2.95 7.04
N ASP A 20 12.37 2.26 8.15
CA ASP A 20 12.68 0.83 8.13
C ASP A 20 11.48 0.05 7.58
N CYS A 21 11.75 -0.82 6.60
CA CYS A 21 10.72 -1.70 6.03
C CYS A 21 10.39 -2.88 6.95
N GLU A 22 11.33 -3.28 7.82
CA GLU A 22 11.20 -4.43 8.70
C GLU A 22 11.24 -4.01 10.17
N PRO A 23 10.29 -4.49 10.99
CA PRO A 23 10.31 -4.22 12.42
C PRO A 23 11.37 -5.06 13.13
N LEU A 24 12.02 -4.44 14.12
CA LEU A 24 12.92 -5.10 15.06
C LEU A 24 12.17 -6.10 15.94
N GLU A 25 10.99 -5.68 16.41
CA GLU A 25 10.16 -6.45 17.33
C GLU A 25 8.69 -6.21 16.99
N VAL A 26 7.86 -7.24 17.16
CA VAL A 26 6.43 -7.17 16.90
C VAL A 26 5.67 -7.74 18.09
N LEU A 27 4.69 -6.98 18.57
CA LEU A 27 3.81 -7.33 19.65
C LEU A 27 2.40 -7.59 19.13
N ASP A 28 1.89 -8.78 19.41
CA ASP A 28 0.53 -9.19 19.07
C ASP A 28 -0.45 -8.77 20.20
N LEU A 29 -1.22 -7.72 19.93
CA LEU A 29 -2.20 -7.16 20.85
C LEU A 29 -3.51 -7.96 20.86
N SER A 30 -3.68 -8.99 20.04
CA SER A 30 -4.85 -9.89 20.16
C SER A 30 -4.86 -10.64 21.51
N LYS A 31 -3.70 -10.70 22.16
CA LYS A 31 -3.50 -11.29 23.48
C LYS A 31 -3.61 -10.25 24.60
N LEU A 32 -3.92 -8.98 24.30
CA LEU A 32 -4.00 -7.93 25.31
C LEU A 32 -5.15 -8.22 26.29
N VAL A 33 -4.82 -8.20 27.58
CA VAL A 33 -5.77 -8.39 28.68
C VAL A 33 -6.12 -7.05 29.31
N ALA A 34 -5.13 -6.19 29.50
CA ALA A 34 -5.32 -4.88 30.11
C ALA A 34 -4.19 -3.93 29.72
N VAL A 35 -4.50 -2.64 29.73
CA VAL A 35 -3.54 -1.55 29.52
C VAL A 35 -3.83 -0.40 30.49
N TRP A 36 -2.79 0.10 31.16
CA TRP A 36 -2.92 1.21 32.10
C TRP A 36 -1.64 2.03 32.18
N ALA A 37 -1.77 3.28 32.61
CA ALA A 37 -0.66 4.17 32.87
C ALA A 37 -0.24 4.12 34.35
N ARG A 38 1.06 4.13 34.64
CA ARG A 38 1.61 4.27 35.99
C ARG A 38 2.91 5.05 35.95
N GLY A 39 2.93 6.26 36.52
CA GLY A 39 4.17 7.04 36.68
C GLY A 39 4.90 7.35 35.36
N GLY A 40 4.16 7.65 34.29
CA GLY A 40 4.71 7.91 32.95
C GLY A 40 4.96 6.66 32.11
N ASP A 41 4.76 5.47 32.67
CA ASP A 41 4.88 4.19 31.97
C ASP A 41 3.51 3.70 31.51
N LEU A 42 3.39 3.32 30.24
CA LEU A 42 2.22 2.63 29.69
C LEU A 42 2.46 1.12 29.75
N ILE A 43 1.71 0.42 30.60
CA ILE A 43 1.90 -1.00 30.88
C ILE A 43 0.84 -1.80 30.14
N LEU A 44 1.27 -2.74 29.31
CA LEU A 44 0.45 -3.70 28.57
C LEU A 44 0.59 -5.07 29.20
N GLN A 45 -0.52 -5.66 29.63
CA GLN A 45 -0.58 -7.03 30.13
C GLN A 45 -1.09 -7.95 29.04
N LEU A 46 -0.29 -8.93 28.64
CA LEU A 46 -0.66 -9.92 27.63
C LEU A 46 -1.07 -11.25 28.26
N ARG A 47 -1.87 -12.03 27.53
CA ARG A 47 -2.32 -13.37 27.90
C ARG A 47 -1.16 -14.34 27.83
N GLY A 48 -0.76 -14.87 28.99
CA GLY A 48 0.40 -15.73 29.20
C GLY A 48 0.94 -15.52 30.62
N GLN A 49 1.73 -16.45 31.17
CA GLN A 49 2.29 -16.27 32.52
C GLN A 49 3.23 -15.06 32.56
N GLY A 50 2.74 -13.93 33.13
CA GLY A 50 3.57 -12.80 33.55
C GLY A 50 4.10 -11.88 32.45
N GLN A 51 3.68 -12.00 31.19
CA GLN A 51 4.18 -11.13 30.11
C GLN A 51 3.58 -9.72 30.23
N LYS A 52 4.37 -8.80 30.79
CA LYS A 52 4.09 -7.37 30.85
C LYS A 52 5.09 -6.63 29.98
N VAL A 53 4.57 -5.76 29.12
CA VAL A 53 5.39 -4.86 28.30
C VAL A 53 5.19 -3.46 28.82
N THR A 54 6.29 -2.76 29.10
CA THR A 54 6.28 -1.38 29.57
C THR A 54 6.79 -0.48 28.46
N LEU A 55 5.97 0.47 28.04
CA LEU A 55 6.29 1.50 27.04
C LEU A 55 6.40 2.86 27.72
N LYS A 56 7.28 3.71 27.20
CA LYS A 56 7.43 5.11 27.64
C LYS A 56 7.08 6.02 26.49
N ALA A 57 6.19 6.97 26.75
CA ALA A 57 5.86 8.04 25.82
C ALA A 57 6.62 9.32 26.17
N GLU A 58 6.67 10.27 25.24
CA GLU A 58 7.41 11.53 25.40
C GLU A 58 6.66 12.54 26.29
N SER A 59 5.34 12.36 26.43
CA SER A 59 4.48 13.19 27.28
C SER A 59 3.31 12.38 27.83
N TRP A 60 2.63 12.92 28.84
CA TRP A 60 1.38 12.35 29.35
C TRP A 60 0.30 12.28 28.25
N GLU A 61 0.22 13.30 27.41
CA GLU A 61 -0.73 13.36 26.31
C GLU A 61 -0.44 12.27 25.27
N ALA A 62 0.83 12.08 24.89
CA ALA A 62 1.23 10.99 24.01
C ALA A 62 0.94 9.62 24.64
N GLN A 63 1.13 9.46 25.95
CA GLN A 63 0.77 8.24 26.67
C GLN A 63 -0.73 7.94 26.59
N GLU A 64 -1.58 8.94 26.85
CA GLU A 64 -3.03 8.77 26.80
C GLU A 64 -3.51 8.53 25.35
N MET A 65 -2.88 9.17 24.37
CA MET A 65 -3.09 8.89 22.95
C MET A 65 -2.75 7.45 22.59
N TRP A 66 -1.57 6.95 22.97
CA TRP A 66 -1.17 5.56 22.73
C TRP A 66 -2.12 4.57 23.41
N ARG A 67 -2.53 4.85 24.66
CA ARG A 67 -3.55 4.06 25.36
C ARG A 67 -4.85 4.01 24.56
N GLY A 68 -5.33 5.17 24.12
CA GLY A 68 -6.56 5.32 23.34
C GLY A 68 -6.52 4.55 22.02
N PHE A 69 -5.45 4.69 21.24
CA PHE A 69 -5.29 3.98 19.96
C PHE A 69 -5.23 2.46 20.15
N ILE A 70 -4.45 1.98 21.11
CA ILE A 70 -4.32 0.54 21.38
C ILE A 70 -5.66 -0.06 21.78
N LEU A 71 -6.36 0.56 22.74
CA LEU A 71 -7.70 0.12 23.15
C LEU A 71 -8.68 0.16 21.98
N THR A 72 -8.66 1.23 21.18
CA THR A 72 -9.56 1.39 20.03
C THR A 72 -9.39 0.25 19.02
N MET A 73 -8.15 -0.14 18.70
CA MET A 73 -7.89 -1.21 17.74
C MET A 73 -8.24 -2.60 18.30
N VAL A 74 -8.03 -2.83 19.59
CA VAL A 74 -8.30 -4.12 20.24
C VAL A 74 -9.80 -4.30 20.49
N GLU A 75 -10.47 -3.28 21.01
CA GLU A 75 -11.89 -3.33 21.37
C GLU A 75 -12.83 -2.96 20.21
N MET A 76 -12.31 -2.40 19.12
CA MET A 76 -13.07 -1.96 17.96
C MET A 76 -14.15 -0.91 18.27
N LYS A 77 -13.85 -0.05 19.25
CA LYS A 77 -14.65 1.09 19.68
C LYS A 77 -13.74 2.14 20.33
N VAL A 78 -14.11 3.41 20.26
CA VAL A 78 -13.37 4.45 20.99
C VAL A 78 -13.73 4.37 22.48
N PRO A 79 -12.76 4.21 23.39
CA PRO A 79 -13.04 4.19 24.84
C PRO A 79 -13.57 5.54 25.34
N THR A 80 -14.53 5.50 26.26
CA THR A 80 -15.19 6.70 26.79
C THR A 80 -14.47 7.30 28.01
N ASP A 81 -13.52 6.57 28.60
CA ASP A 81 -12.77 6.92 29.80
C ASP A 81 -11.40 7.54 29.49
N LEU A 82 -11.23 8.09 28.28
CA LEU A 82 -10.00 8.76 27.86
C LEU A 82 -9.97 10.22 28.28
N ALA A 83 -8.87 10.64 28.88
CA ALA A 83 -8.62 12.04 29.21
C ALA A 83 -8.07 12.81 27.98
N LEU A 84 -8.80 12.78 26.86
CA LEU A 84 -8.36 13.35 25.59
C LEU A 84 -9.25 14.51 25.14
N LEU A 85 -8.63 15.46 24.42
CA LEU A 85 -9.35 16.57 23.79
C LEU A 85 -10.24 16.09 22.63
N PRO A 86 -11.29 16.84 22.25
CA PRO A 86 -12.19 16.45 21.17
C PRO A 86 -11.48 16.13 19.84
N GLY A 87 -10.43 16.88 19.48
CA GLY A 87 -9.65 16.62 18.27
C GLY A 87 -8.94 15.26 18.28
N HIS A 88 -8.46 14.82 19.44
CA HIS A 88 -7.85 13.49 19.60
C HIS A 88 -8.88 12.37 19.53
N LEU A 89 -10.07 12.57 20.14
CA LEU A 89 -11.17 11.62 20.03
C LEU A 89 -11.65 11.46 18.57
N PHE A 90 -11.62 12.55 17.81
CA PHE A 90 -11.88 12.50 16.37
C PHE A 90 -10.81 11.67 15.63
N GLN A 91 -9.52 11.86 15.92
CA GLN A 91 -8.44 11.04 15.34
C GLN A 91 -8.62 9.53 15.64
N LEU A 92 -9.00 9.17 16.87
CA LEU A 92 -9.30 7.78 17.23
C LEU A 92 -10.50 7.24 16.43
N SER A 93 -11.52 8.06 16.21
CA SER A 93 -12.72 7.69 15.45
C SER A 93 -12.40 7.47 13.97
N GLU A 94 -11.58 8.33 13.37
CA GLU A 94 -11.12 8.17 11.99
C GLU A 94 -10.29 6.90 11.83
N ALA A 95 -9.33 6.65 12.74
CA ALA A 95 -8.53 5.44 12.74
C ALA A 95 -9.37 4.17 12.95
N LEU A 96 -10.42 4.24 13.78
CA LEU A 96 -11.38 3.15 13.94
C LEU A 96 -12.15 2.86 12.65
N ARG A 97 -12.59 3.90 11.93
CA ARG A 97 -13.26 3.76 10.63
C ARG A 97 -12.36 3.10 9.59
N GLU A 98 -11.12 3.58 9.47
CA GLU A 98 -10.12 2.98 8.57
C GLU A 98 -9.86 1.51 8.91
N GLU A 99 -9.80 1.18 10.20
CA GLU A 99 -9.62 -0.19 10.67
C GLU A 99 -10.86 -1.06 10.41
N TRP A 100 -12.07 -0.50 10.55
CA TRP A 100 -13.32 -1.15 10.14
C TRP A 100 -13.28 -1.50 8.65
N ASP A 101 -12.93 -0.54 7.78
CA ASP A 101 -12.82 -0.76 6.34
C ASP A 101 -11.76 -1.83 6.03
N ARG A 102 -10.60 -1.76 6.71
CA ARG A 102 -9.52 -2.74 6.58
C ARG A 102 -9.93 -4.16 6.99
N ARG A 103 -10.88 -4.32 7.92
CA ARG A 103 -11.41 -5.62 8.36
C ARG A 103 -12.63 -6.06 7.55
N ALA A 104 -13.46 -5.11 7.09
CA ALA A 104 -14.62 -5.32 6.25
C ALA A 104 -14.23 -5.78 4.85
N ILE A 105 -13.00 -5.48 4.41
CA ILE A 105 -12.33 -6.21 3.34
C ILE A 105 -11.87 -7.56 3.92
N PRO A 106 -12.55 -8.70 3.63
CA PRO A 106 -12.04 -9.99 4.07
C PRO A 106 -10.57 -10.14 3.66
N ARG A 107 -9.73 -10.76 4.50
CA ARG A 107 -8.38 -11.21 4.08
C ARG A 107 -8.43 -12.08 2.81
N ALA A 108 -9.63 -12.59 2.47
CA ALA A 108 -9.98 -13.36 1.28
C ALA A 108 -10.49 -12.54 0.07
N VAL A 109 -10.63 -11.20 0.14
CA VAL A 109 -10.63 -10.41 -1.10
C VAL A 109 -9.20 -10.51 -1.62
N PRO A 110 -8.97 -11.04 -2.84
CA PRO A 110 -7.64 -11.03 -3.41
C PRO A 110 -7.14 -9.59 -3.33
N ARG A 111 -6.09 -9.36 -2.53
CA ARG A 111 -5.38 -8.08 -2.55
C ARG A 111 -4.97 -7.93 -4.00
N VAL A 112 -5.68 -7.07 -4.71
CA VAL A 112 -5.44 -6.84 -6.11
C VAL A 112 -3.96 -6.46 -6.19
N PRO A 113 -3.12 -7.21 -6.95
CA PRO A 113 -1.69 -6.97 -6.95
C PRO A 113 -1.38 -5.52 -7.27
N SER A 114 -0.29 -4.97 -6.72
CA SER A 114 0.11 -3.58 -6.95
C SER A 114 0.28 -3.24 -8.44
N CYS A 115 0.62 -4.24 -9.25
CA CYS A 115 0.73 -4.14 -10.70
C CYS A 115 -0.59 -4.30 -11.46
N PHE A 116 -1.75 -4.26 -10.78
CA PHE A 116 -3.05 -4.17 -11.43
C PHE A 116 -3.40 -2.71 -11.73
N PHE A 117 -3.77 -2.45 -12.97
CA PHE A 117 -4.16 -1.14 -13.46
C PHE A 117 -5.51 -1.26 -14.16
N GLU A 118 -6.44 -0.35 -13.86
CA GLU A 118 -7.71 -0.23 -14.58
C GLU A 118 -7.47 0.48 -15.91
N VAL A 119 -6.91 -0.27 -16.85
CA VAL A 119 -6.51 0.23 -18.17
C VAL A 119 -6.92 -0.75 -19.26
N THR A 120 -7.14 -0.24 -20.46
CA THR A 120 -7.35 -1.02 -21.67
C THR A 120 -6.07 -1.74 -22.09
N ARG A 121 -6.19 -2.60 -23.12
CA ARG A 121 -5.04 -3.27 -23.71
C ARG A 121 -3.98 -2.27 -24.19
N LEU A 122 -4.39 -1.28 -24.96
CA LEU A 122 -3.50 -0.30 -25.57
C LEU A 122 -2.84 0.59 -24.51
N GLU A 123 -3.59 1.03 -23.51
CA GLU A 123 -3.06 1.85 -22.40
C GLU A 123 -2.03 1.08 -21.57
N ALA A 124 -2.21 -0.23 -21.37
CA ALA A 124 -1.24 -1.08 -20.70
C ALA A 124 0.07 -1.25 -21.48
N GLU A 125 -0.01 -1.32 -22.81
CA GLU A 125 1.18 -1.37 -23.67
C GLU A 125 1.97 -0.09 -23.54
N GLY A 126 1.31 1.07 -23.69
CA GLY A 126 1.92 2.37 -23.49
C GLY A 126 2.44 2.56 -22.05
N LEU A 127 1.80 1.94 -21.05
CA LEU A 127 2.23 2.01 -19.65
C LEU A 127 3.56 1.29 -19.44
N LEU A 128 3.74 0.13 -20.04
CA LEU A 128 5.00 -0.60 -19.99
C LEU A 128 6.10 0.08 -20.81
N GLU A 129 5.74 0.72 -21.92
CA GLU A 129 6.68 1.48 -22.75
C GLU A 129 7.24 2.71 -22.02
N ARG A 130 6.39 3.49 -21.33
CA ARG A 130 6.83 4.65 -20.54
C ARG A 130 7.47 4.31 -19.18
N SER A 131 7.49 3.03 -18.81
CA SER A 131 7.92 2.58 -17.47
C SER A 131 9.13 1.66 -17.48
N VAL A 132 10.04 1.85 -18.44
CA VAL A 132 11.31 1.12 -18.53
C VAL A 132 12.06 1.20 -17.20
N GLY A 133 12.54 0.04 -16.72
CA GLY A 133 13.31 -0.08 -15.47
C GLY A 133 12.49 -0.23 -14.18
N ARG A 134 11.16 -0.04 -14.20
CA ARG A 134 10.29 -0.11 -12.99
C ARG A 134 9.49 -1.41 -12.87
N GLY A 135 9.67 -2.29 -13.84
CA GLY A 135 8.88 -3.50 -14.06
C GLY A 135 8.34 -3.52 -15.48
N ASN A 136 7.98 -4.71 -15.94
CA ASN A 136 7.65 -4.98 -17.33
C ASN A 136 6.43 -5.88 -17.48
N MET A 137 5.60 -5.95 -16.43
CA MET A 137 4.39 -6.75 -16.35
C MET A 137 3.28 -6.00 -15.61
N VAL A 138 2.08 -5.98 -16.18
CA VAL A 138 0.86 -5.41 -15.56
C VAL A 138 -0.33 -6.35 -15.69
N LEU A 139 -1.20 -6.35 -14.69
CA LEU A 139 -2.53 -6.93 -14.75
C LEU A 139 -3.54 -5.85 -15.13
N ARG A 140 -4.56 -6.22 -15.91
CA ARG A 140 -5.63 -5.31 -16.33
C ARG A 140 -6.97 -6.03 -16.53
N PRO A 141 -8.11 -5.35 -16.40
CA PRO A 141 -9.41 -5.94 -16.72
C PRO A 141 -9.54 -6.27 -18.20
N ARG A 142 -10.41 -7.23 -18.51
CA ARG A 142 -10.90 -7.47 -19.88
C ARG A 142 -12.18 -6.67 -20.10
N GLY A 143 -12.29 -5.98 -21.24
CA GLY A 143 -13.36 -5.01 -21.52
C GLY A 143 -14.81 -5.52 -21.46
N HIS A 144 -15.04 -6.84 -21.41
CA HIS A 144 -16.36 -7.46 -21.29
C HIS A 144 -16.68 -8.01 -19.89
N GLY A 145 -15.94 -7.60 -18.85
CA GLY A 145 -16.30 -7.89 -17.45
C GLY A 145 -16.07 -9.34 -16.99
N GLN A 146 -15.53 -10.21 -17.83
CA GLN A 146 -15.17 -11.58 -17.44
C GLN A 146 -13.65 -11.81 -17.56
N GLY A 147 -12.98 -11.78 -16.40
CA GLY A 147 -11.58 -12.14 -16.25
C GLY A 147 -10.59 -10.98 -16.41
N VAL A 148 -9.31 -11.34 -16.29
CA VAL A 148 -8.17 -10.43 -16.24
C VAL A 148 -7.21 -10.78 -17.39
N SER A 149 -6.33 -9.87 -17.75
CA SER A 149 -5.21 -10.17 -18.65
C SER A 149 -3.90 -9.67 -18.06
N VAL A 150 -2.83 -10.42 -18.32
CA VAL A 150 -1.46 -10.03 -17.98
C VAL A 150 -0.82 -9.51 -19.26
N THR A 151 -0.41 -8.24 -19.29
CA THR A 151 0.37 -7.65 -20.38
C THR A 151 1.83 -7.59 -19.96
N THR A 152 2.74 -8.05 -20.81
CA THR A 152 4.19 -8.05 -20.55
C THR A 152 4.96 -7.43 -21.71
N ARG A 153 6.06 -6.71 -21.43
CA ARG A 153 6.95 -6.09 -22.44
C ARG A 153 8.41 -6.44 -22.13
N GLN A 154 8.99 -7.41 -22.83
CA GLN A 154 10.41 -7.75 -22.65
C GLN A 154 11.24 -7.18 -23.79
N GLU A 155 12.51 -6.87 -23.52
CA GLU A 155 13.47 -6.49 -24.55
C GLU A 155 14.57 -7.53 -24.58
N MET A 156 14.74 -8.19 -25.73
CA MET A 156 15.70 -9.27 -25.90
C MET A 156 16.42 -9.05 -27.23
N ASN A 157 17.75 -8.86 -27.17
CA ASN A 157 18.61 -8.63 -28.33
C ASN A 157 18.14 -7.47 -29.23
N GLY A 158 17.68 -6.37 -28.64
CA GLY A 158 17.16 -5.20 -29.36
C GLY A 158 15.75 -5.38 -29.94
N MET A 159 15.11 -6.53 -29.72
CA MET A 159 13.72 -6.76 -30.12
C MET A 159 12.78 -6.64 -28.91
N VAL A 160 11.75 -5.81 -29.06
CA VAL A 160 10.68 -5.67 -28.05
C VAL A 160 9.64 -6.76 -28.27
N LEU A 161 9.43 -7.58 -27.24
CA LEU A 161 8.47 -8.67 -27.22
C LEU A 161 7.32 -8.32 -26.29
N LEU A 162 6.19 -7.99 -26.90
CA LEU A 162 4.94 -7.70 -26.21
C LEU A 162 4.03 -8.93 -26.21
N ARG A 163 3.52 -9.32 -25.04
CA ARG A 163 2.61 -10.47 -24.91
C ARG A 163 1.42 -10.14 -24.02
N HIS A 164 0.29 -10.77 -24.29
CA HIS A 164 -0.92 -10.68 -23.48
C HIS A 164 -1.43 -12.08 -23.17
N TYR A 165 -1.50 -12.40 -21.88
CA TYR A 165 -1.98 -13.68 -21.41
C TYR A 165 -3.38 -13.53 -20.85
N ARG A 166 -4.28 -14.44 -21.23
CA ARG A 166 -5.64 -14.47 -20.70
C ARG A 166 -5.65 -15.17 -19.35
N VAL A 167 -6.36 -14.59 -18.39
CA VAL A 167 -6.57 -15.16 -17.06
C VAL A 167 -8.06 -15.22 -16.81
N ASN A 168 -8.61 -16.42 -16.81
CA ASN A 168 -10.03 -16.65 -16.64
C ASN A 168 -10.34 -16.84 -15.16
N HIS A 169 -11.34 -16.10 -14.67
CA HIS A 169 -11.88 -16.32 -13.34
C HIS A 169 -12.76 -17.57 -13.35
N VAL A 170 -12.60 -18.42 -12.33
CA VAL A 170 -13.39 -19.64 -12.11
C VAL A 170 -13.90 -19.64 -10.66
N ASP A 171 -14.89 -20.48 -10.33
CA ASP A 171 -15.58 -20.46 -9.03
C ASP A 171 -14.66 -20.45 -7.80
N GLN A 172 -13.45 -21.01 -7.92
CA GLN A 172 -12.43 -21.02 -6.87
C GLN A 172 -11.04 -20.66 -7.43
N GLY A 173 -10.91 -19.46 -8.01
CA GLY A 173 -9.61 -18.88 -8.35
C GLY A 173 -9.49 -18.46 -9.82
N TYR A 174 -8.31 -18.70 -10.39
CA TYR A 174 -7.93 -18.22 -11.72
C TYR A 174 -7.25 -19.32 -12.52
N ILE A 175 -7.46 -19.34 -13.83
CA ILE A 175 -6.76 -20.21 -14.77
C ILE A 175 -6.03 -19.35 -15.78
N ILE A 176 -4.72 -19.55 -15.89
CA ILE A 176 -3.86 -18.88 -16.86
C ILE A 176 -3.90 -19.67 -18.18
N ASP A 177 -4.30 -18.99 -19.25
CA ASP A 177 -4.43 -19.53 -20.60
C ASP A 177 -3.07 -19.49 -21.33
N VAL A 178 -2.24 -20.49 -21.02
CA VAL A 178 -0.92 -20.78 -21.61
C VAL A 178 -0.88 -22.26 -22.01
N ASP A 179 0.15 -22.69 -22.75
CA ASP A 179 0.27 -24.05 -23.30
C ASP A 179 -0.02 -25.16 -22.27
N THR A 180 0.50 -25.00 -21.05
CA THR A 180 0.13 -25.82 -19.90
C THR A 180 -0.67 -24.98 -18.92
N GLN A 181 -2.00 -25.12 -18.94
CA GLN A 181 -2.89 -24.33 -18.08
C GLN A 181 -2.47 -24.43 -16.61
N HIS A 182 -2.31 -23.27 -15.97
CA HIS A 182 -1.95 -23.19 -14.57
C HIS A 182 -3.12 -22.65 -13.75
N ARG A 183 -3.48 -23.35 -12.68
CA ARG A 183 -4.51 -22.92 -11.73
C ARG A 183 -3.87 -22.12 -10.58
N CYS A 184 -4.40 -20.95 -10.30
CA CYS A 184 -3.98 -20.08 -9.20
C CYS A 184 -5.16 -19.84 -8.26
N SER A 185 -4.90 -19.82 -6.95
CA SER A 185 -5.90 -19.50 -5.94
C SER A 185 -6.21 -17.99 -5.88
N SER A 186 -5.30 -17.15 -6.36
CA SER A 186 -5.42 -15.68 -6.30
C SER A 186 -4.69 -14.96 -7.45
N LEU A 187 -5.02 -13.68 -7.68
CA LEU A 187 -4.26 -12.85 -8.64
C LEU A 187 -2.80 -12.64 -8.21
N ALA A 188 -2.50 -12.70 -6.91
CA ALA A 188 -1.12 -12.64 -6.42
C ALA A 188 -0.32 -13.87 -6.87
N GLU A 189 -0.91 -15.06 -6.81
CA GLU A 189 -0.30 -16.28 -7.36
C GLU A 189 -0.15 -16.21 -8.89
N VAL A 190 -1.08 -15.57 -9.60
CA VAL A 190 -0.92 -15.33 -11.05
C VAL A 190 0.34 -14.50 -11.32
N VAL A 191 0.54 -13.41 -10.57
CA VAL A 191 1.77 -12.59 -10.67
C VAL A 191 3.00 -13.43 -10.36
N GLN A 192 2.97 -14.18 -9.26
CA GLN A 192 4.09 -15.01 -8.82
C GLN A 192 4.45 -16.07 -9.88
N TYR A 193 3.45 -16.71 -10.49
CA TYR A 193 3.65 -17.68 -11.57
C TYR A 193 4.46 -17.08 -12.73
N PHE A 194 4.14 -15.86 -13.18
CA PHE A 194 4.89 -15.22 -14.27
C PHE A 194 6.31 -14.83 -13.85
N VAL A 195 6.51 -14.37 -12.61
CA VAL A 195 7.86 -14.06 -12.08
C VAL A 195 8.72 -15.33 -12.02
N GLU A 196 8.19 -16.41 -11.47
CA GLU A 196 8.89 -17.69 -11.31
C GLU A 196 9.16 -18.36 -12.66
N SER A 197 8.13 -18.47 -13.52
CA SER A 197 8.24 -19.12 -14.83
C SER A 197 9.23 -18.40 -15.75
N SER A 198 9.39 -17.08 -15.57
CA SER A 198 10.33 -16.26 -16.33
C SER A 198 11.71 -16.13 -15.67
N LYS A 199 11.95 -16.83 -14.55
CA LYS A 199 13.17 -16.74 -13.73
C LYS A 199 13.54 -15.30 -13.34
N GLY A 200 12.52 -14.51 -13.02
CA GLY A 200 12.65 -13.12 -12.61
C GLY A 200 12.84 -12.11 -13.76
N SER A 201 12.84 -12.55 -15.02
CA SER A 201 12.91 -11.61 -16.17
C SER A 201 11.62 -10.82 -16.38
N LEU A 202 10.48 -11.33 -15.88
CA LEU A 202 9.26 -10.56 -15.69
C LEU A 202 9.19 -10.06 -14.25
N GLN A 203 8.98 -8.77 -14.09
CA GLN A 203 8.83 -8.08 -12.82
C GLN A 203 7.55 -7.24 -12.83
N PRO A 204 6.72 -7.31 -11.78
CA PRO A 204 5.51 -6.51 -11.69
C PRO A 204 5.86 -5.01 -11.73
N LEU A 205 5.10 -4.25 -12.52
CA LEU A 205 5.25 -2.81 -12.55
C LEU A 205 4.79 -2.20 -11.22
N HIS A 206 5.67 -1.42 -10.61
CA HIS A 206 5.36 -0.70 -9.37
C HIS A 206 4.55 0.56 -9.67
N ARG A 207 3.45 0.77 -8.94
CA ARG A 207 2.73 2.06 -8.94
C ARG A 207 3.63 3.13 -8.32
N GLU A 208 3.86 4.22 -9.04
CA GLU A 208 4.40 5.43 -8.43
C GLU A 208 3.30 6.16 -7.66
N TYR A 209 3.55 6.43 -6.39
CA TYR A 209 2.80 7.42 -5.60
C TYR A 209 3.23 8.87 -5.94
N SER A 210 3.74 9.11 -7.15
CA SER A 210 3.92 10.48 -7.62
C SER A 210 2.60 10.94 -8.18
N SER A 211 1.72 11.39 -7.30
CA SER A 211 0.70 12.37 -7.69
C SER A 211 1.46 13.60 -8.19
N ARG A 212 1.80 13.64 -9.48
CA ARG A 212 1.99 14.92 -10.15
C ARG A 212 0.63 15.60 -10.05
N LEU A 213 0.52 16.51 -9.09
CA LEU A 213 -0.57 17.44 -8.98
C LEU A 213 -0.48 18.31 -10.24
N GLU A 214 -1.24 17.95 -11.27
CA GLU A 214 -1.48 18.81 -12.40
C GLU A 214 -2.59 19.77 -11.98
N PHE A 215 -2.23 21.05 -11.84
CA PHE A 215 -3.19 22.13 -11.69
C PHE A 215 -3.95 22.24 -13.02
N VAL A 216 -5.24 21.89 -13.01
CA VAL A 216 -6.15 22.25 -14.08
C VAL A 216 -6.69 23.63 -13.72
N GLU A 217 -6.13 24.68 -14.30
CA GLU A 217 -6.80 25.98 -14.32
C GLU A 217 -8.02 25.83 -15.25
N MET A 218 -9.22 25.82 -14.65
CA MET A 218 -10.46 25.95 -15.41
C MET A 218 -10.63 27.42 -15.76
N ASP A 219 -10.02 27.85 -16.86
CA ASP A 219 -10.43 29.08 -17.50
C ASP A 219 -11.72 28.82 -18.29
N GLY A 220 -12.79 29.45 -17.80
CA GLY A 220 -14.06 29.48 -18.48
C GLY A 220 -13.94 30.21 -19.81
N GLU A 221 -14.48 29.55 -20.84
CA GLU A 221 -14.94 30.11 -22.10
C GLU A 221 -13.87 30.47 -23.17
N ASN A 222 -13.95 29.70 -24.26
CA ASN A 222 -13.52 29.97 -25.63
C ASN A 222 -12.05 29.71 -26.04
N ALA A 223 -11.90 28.56 -26.71
CA ALA A 223 -11.30 28.38 -28.03
C ALA A 223 -10.03 29.19 -28.39
N GLU A 224 -8.86 28.57 -28.25
CA GLU A 224 -7.96 28.23 -29.37
C GLU A 224 -6.80 27.36 -28.87
N GLU A 225 -6.58 26.26 -29.58
CA GLU A 225 -5.49 25.31 -29.34
C GLU A 225 -4.16 25.97 -29.75
N THR A 226 -3.32 26.33 -28.79
CA THR A 226 -1.90 26.59 -29.07
C THR A 226 -1.05 25.91 -28.00
N GLN A 227 -0.45 24.80 -28.41
CA GLN A 227 0.55 24.07 -27.66
C GLN A 227 1.77 24.98 -27.42
N ARG A 228 1.93 25.51 -26.20
CA ARG A 228 3.18 26.15 -25.77
C ARG A 228 3.94 25.21 -24.86
N VAL A 229 5.04 24.69 -25.39
CA VAL A 229 6.08 24.02 -24.60
C VAL A 229 6.69 25.07 -23.67
N CYS A 230 6.69 24.82 -22.36
CA CYS A 230 7.45 25.63 -21.42
C CYS A 230 8.94 25.39 -21.66
N GLU A 231 9.63 26.36 -22.24
CA GLU A 231 11.09 26.40 -22.20
C GLU A 231 11.58 26.59 -20.76
N PRO A 232 12.71 25.96 -20.37
CA PRO A 232 13.31 26.18 -19.06
C PRO A 232 13.78 27.64 -18.93
N PRO A 233 13.73 28.22 -17.72
CA PRO A 233 14.19 29.58 -17.50
C PRO A 233 15.68 29.72 -17.87
N PRO A 234 16.09 30.84 -18.51
CA PRO A 234 17.47 31.04 -18.89
C PRO A 234 18.38 31.07 -17.66
N ALA A 235 19.51 30.36 -17.75
CA ALA A 235 20.52 30.30 -16.71
C ALA A 235 21.08 31.69 -16.41
N ALA A 236 21.29 31.98 -15.12
CA ALA A 236 21.84 33.25 -14.65
C ALA A 236 23.24 33.50 -15.25
N PRO A 237 23.57 34.75 -15.62
CA PRO A 237 24.87 35.07 -16.20
C PRO A 237 25.99 34.90 -15.18
N THR A 238 27.03 34.18 -15.56
CA THR A 238 28.30 34.10 -14.83
C THR A 238 29.03 35.44 -14.86
N PRO A 239 29.62 35.91 -13.75
CA PRO A 239 30.42 37.14 -13.74
C PRO A 239 31.77 36.93 -14.46
N PRO A 240 32.29 37.97 -15.15
CA PRO A 240 33.55 37.90 -15.89
C PRO A 240 34.79 37.85 -14.96
N PRO A 241 35.98 37.47 -15.49
CA PRO A 241 37.18 37.16 -14.70
C PRO A 241 37.79 38.33 -13.93
#